data_AF-A0A7X2D400-F1
#
_entry.id   AF-A0A7X2D400-F1
#
_cell.length_a   1.000
_cell.length_b   1.000
_cell.length_c   1.000
_cell.angle_alpha   90.00
_cell.angle_beta   90.00
_cell.angle_gamma   90.00
#
_symmetry.space_group_name_H-M   'P 1'
#
loop_
_entity.id
_entity.type
_entity.pdbx_description
1 polymer ?
#
loop_
_entity_poly.entity_id
_entity_poly.type
_entity_poly.pdbx_seq_one_letter_code
_entity_poly.pdbx_strand_id
1 'polypeptide(L)'
;MAMDPAPGPATPVRIDAPAALLAAARAWTGPGPLPAAAPPDALGTLGPGWPRALAETVATAWAVAEPDRPPPAIILRLPCGTATGLALAALADWPAPAGWTLTLVFDGAAVPAAALESLRHRAAALGVGVEGAPSGGLEHAGGEFRQGGDQP
;
A
#
# COMPACT_ATOMS: atom_id res chain seq x y z
N MET A 1 -23.44 -30.36 -7.87
CA MET A 1 -23.18 -29.07 -7.18
C MET A 1 -21.78 -28.64 -7.55
N ALA A 2 -21.65 -27.76 -8.54
CA ALA A 2 -20.36 -27.15 -8.84
C ALA A 2 -20.03 -26.22 -7.67
N MET A 3 -18.89 -26.45 -7.02
CA MET A 3 -18.32 -25.46 -6.10
C MET A 3 -18.01 -24.22 -6.93
N ASP A 4 -18.72 -23.14 -6.66
CA ASP A 4 -18.43 -21.82 -7.20
C ASP A 4 -16.96 -21.49 -6.87
N PRO A 5 -16.12 -21.16 -7.87
CA PRO A 5 -14.75 -20.77 -7.59
C PRO A 5 -14.79 -19.51 -6.71
N ALA A 6 -14.12 -19.58 -5.56
CA ALA A 6 -13.94 -18.42 -4.68
C ALA A 6 -13.59 -17.19 -5.53
N PRO A 7 -14.25 -16.04 -5.32
CA PRO A 7 -13.97 -14.85 -6.11
C PRO A 7 -12.47 -14.56 -6.02
N GLY A 8 -11.77 -14.71 -7.15
CA GLY A 8 -10.37 -14.31 -7.25
C GLY A 8 -10.23 -12.87 -6.78
N PRO A 9 -9.04 -12.46 -6.29
CA PRO A 9 -8.86 -11.10 -5.79
C PRO A 9 -9.27 -10.12 -6.89
N ALA A 10 -10.31 -9.34 -6.62
CA ALA A 10 -10.83 -8.36 -7.57
C ALA A 10 -9.67 -7.52 -8.09
N THR A 11 -9.50 -7.46 -9.41
CA THR A 11 -8.40 -6.71 -10.03
C THR A 11 -8.46 -5.26 -9.53
N PRO A 12 -7.40 -4.73 -8.89
CA PRO A 12 -7.44 -3.39 -8.35
C PRO A 12 -7.66 -2.38 -9.47
N VAL A 13 -8.58 -1.44 -9.27
CA VAL A 13 -8.83 -0.38 -10.25
C VAL A 13 -7.65 0.59 -10.23
N ARG A 14 -7.10 0.91 -11.41
CA ARG A 14 -6.00 1.87 -11.53
C ARG A 14 -6.53 3.30 -11.42
N ILE A 15 -5.91 4.11 -10.55
CA ILE A 15 -6.36 5.47 -10.26
C ILE A 15 -5.43 6.50 -10.89
N ASP A 16 -5.62 6.76 -12.18
CA ASP A 16 -4.86 7.80 -12.89
C ASP A 16 -5.40 9.21 -12.59
N ALA A 17 -6.64 9.33 -12.08
CA ALA A 17 -7.26 10.59 -11.66
C ALA A 17 -8.35 10.38 -10.58
N PRO A 18 -8.71 11.41 -9.79
CA PRO A 18 -9.79 11.31 -8.80
C PRO A 18 -11.14 10.88 -9.38
N ALA A 19 -11.44 11.33 -10.60
CA ALA A 19 -12.68 10.97 -11.29
C ALA A 19 -12.78 9.46 -11.61
N ALA A 20 -11.64 8.80 -11.87
CA ALA A 20 -11.60 7.36 -12.13
C ALA A 20 -11.96 6.56 -10.86
N LEU A 21 -11.43 6.98 -9.71
CA LEU A 21 -11.77 6.37 -8.42
C LEU A 21 -13.25 6.60 -8.07
N LEU A 22 -13.76 7.82 -8.31
CA LEU A 22 -15.18 8.11 -8.07
C LEU A 22 -16.10 7.23 -8.94
N ALA A 23 -15.80 7.10 -10.23
CA ALA A 23 -16.57 6.24 -11.14
C ALA A 23 -16.53 4.78 -10.70
N ALA A 24 -15.35 4.28 -10.30
CA ALA A 24 -15.18 2.93 -9.79
C ALA A 24 -15.95 2.69 -8.48
N ALA A 25 -15.91 3.65 -7.55
CA ALA A 25 -16.65 3.59 -6.29
C ALA A 25 -18.17 3.56 -6.53
N ARG A 26 -18.68 4.29 -7.51
CA ARG A 26 -20.11 4.27 -7.86
C ARG A 26 -20.55 2.94 -8.45
N ALA A 27 -19.71 2.37 -9.32
CA ALA A 27 -19.93 1.08 -9.97
C ALA A 27 -19.64 -0.11 -9.03
N TRP A 28 -19.03 0.11 -7.87
CA TRP A 28 -18.67 -0.96 -6.94
C TRP A 28 -19.90 -1.59 -6.28
N THR A 29 -20.08 -2.88 -6.54
CA THR A 29 -21.11 -3.74 -5.95
C THR A 29 -20.51 -4.99 -5.29
N GLY A 30 -19.18 -5.05 -5.17
CA GLY A 30 -18.47 -6.21 -4.64
C GLY A 30 -18.64 -6.37 -3.12
N PRO A 31 -18.47 -7.60 -2.60
CA PRO A 31 -18.41 -7.82 -1.17
C PRO A 31 -17.10 -7.25 -0.61
N GLY A 32 -17.19 -6.18 0.17
CA GLY A 32 -16.05 -5.59 0.88
C GLY A 32 -15.48 -4.32 0.22
N PRO A 33 -14.27 -3.91 0.62
CA PRO A 33 -13.68 -2.67 0.17
C PRO A 33 -13.25 -2.73 -1.30
N LEU A 34 -13.42 -1.61 -2.00
CA LEU A 34 -12.94 -1.42 -3.38
C LEU A 34 -11.40 -1.41 -3.38
N PRO A 35 -10.74 -2.35 -4.06
CA PRO A 35 -9.29 -2.32 -4.23
C PRO A 35 -8.93 -1.28 -5.30
N ALA A 36 -8.13 -0.28 -4.92
CA ALA A 36 -7.62 0.75 -5.79
C ALA A 36 -6.09 0.71 -5.82
N ALA A 37 -5.49 0.90 -6.98
CA ALA A 37 -4.05 0.98 -7.17
C ALA A 37 -3.66 2.36 -7.67
N ALA A 38 -2.77 3.03 -6.95
CA ALA A 38 -2.14 4.26 -7.38
C ALA A 38 -1.23 4.00 -8.61
N PRO A 39 -0.97 5.03 -9.43
CA PRO A 39 -0.08 4.88 -10.57
C PRO A 39 1.35 4.54 -10.10
N PRO A 40 2.13 3.83 -10.93
CA PRO A 40 3.54 3.60 -10.63
C PRO A 40 4.24 4.94 -10.44
N ASP A 41 5.10 5.03 -9.44
CA ASP A 41 5.84 6.25 -9.11
C ASP A 41 4.96 7.48 -8.76
N ALA A 42 3.72 7.26 -8.29
CA ALA A 42 2.82 8.34 -7.85
C ALA A 42 3.50 9.30 -6.86
N LEU A 43 4.29 8.75 -5.94
CA LEU A 43 5.00 9.54 -4.93
C LEU A 43 6.11 10.42 -5.54
N GLY A 44 6.82 9.93 -6.55
CA GLY A 44 7.87 10.69 -7.24
C GLY A 44 7.31 11.76 -8.17
N THR A 45 6.16 11.47 -8.81
CA THR A 45 5.54 12.34 -9.83
C THR A 45 4.53 13.35 -9.28
N LEU A 46 3.70 12.93 -8.33
CA LEU A 46 2.59 13.72 -7.78
C LEU A 46 2.89 14.20 -6.34
N GLY A 47 3.94 13.67 -5.73
CA GLY A 47 4.40 14.05 -4.40
C GLY A 47 3.73 13.29 -3.26
N PRO A 48 4.26 13.41 -2.03
CA PRO A 48 3.80 12.65 -0.87
C PRO A 48 2.40 13.04 -0.35
N GLY A 49 1.91 14.24 -0.66
CA GLY A 49 0.55 14.67 -0.29
C GLY A 49 -0.54 14.18 -1.24
N TRP A 50 -0.17 13.52 -2.35
CA TRP A 50 -1.13 13.00 -3.32
C TRP A 50 -2.21 12.05 -2.74
N PRO A 51 -1.90 11.03 -1.92
CA PRO A 51 -2.93 10.12 -1.42
C PRO A 51 -3.97 10.87 -0.58
N ARG A 52 -3.53 11.81 0.26
CA ARG A 52 -4.42 12.70 1.02
C ARG A 52 -5.32 13.51 0.07
N ALA A 53 -4.72 14.21 -0.88
CA ALA A 53 -5.45 15.06 -1.82
C ALA A 53 -6.48 14.26 -2.64
N LEU A 54 -6.14 13.02 -3.03
CA LEU A 54 -7.05 12.09 -3.67
C LEU A 54 -8.24 11.75 -2.77
N ALA A 55 -7.98 11.38 -1.52
CA ALA A 55 -9.04 11.00 -0.58
C ALA A 55 -9.98 12.16 -0.26
N GLU A 56 -9.44 13.36 -0.01
CA GLU A 56 -10.23 14.58 0.21
C GLU A 56 -11.09 14.91 -1.03
N THR A 57 -10.48 14.90 -2.22
CA THR A 57 -11.19 15.19 -3.48
C THR A 57 -12.33 14.20 -3.74
N VAL A 58 -12.09 12.90 -3.54
CA VAL A 58 -13.09 11.85 -3.75
C VAL A 58 -14.20 11.93 -2.70
N ALA A 59 -13.87 12.19 -1.44
CA ALA A 59 -14.88 12.36 -0.39
C ALA A 59 -15.81 13.55 -0.68
N THR A 60 -15.26 14.71 -1.06
CA THR A 60 -16.05 15.87 -1.47
C THR A 60 -16.91 15.57 -2.69
N ALA A 61 -16.33 14.97 -3.74
CA ALA A 61 -17.08 14.66 -4.95
C ALA A 61 -18.18 13.61 -4.71
N TRP A 62 -17.95 12.64 -3.83
CA TRP A 62 -18.96 11.65 -3.45
C TRP A 62 -20.13 12.30 -2.71
N ALA A 63 -19.87 13.16 -1.72
CA ALA A 63 -20.91 13.84 -0.97
C ALA A 63 -21.84 14.69 -1.87
N VAL A 64 -21.31 15.23 -2.97
CA VAL A 64 -22.08 15.96 -3.97
C VAL A 64 -22.86 15.02 -4.91
N ALA A 65 -22.22 13.95 -5.38
CA ALA A 65 -22.80 13.06 -6.39
C ALA A 65 -23.82 12.06 -5.81
N GLU A 66 -23.61 11.61 -4.57
CA GLU A 66 -24.34 10.51 -3.93
C GLU A 66 -24.66 10.86 -2.45
N PRO A 67 -25.42 11.96 -2.18
CA PRO A 67 -25.64 12.46 -0.82
C PRO A 67 -26.37 11.47 0.11
N ASP A 68 -27.22 10.60 -0.46
CA ASP A 68 -28.02 9.63 0.29
C ASP A 68 -27.34 8.26 0.46
N ARG A 69 -26.13 8.08 -0.09
CA ARG A 69 -25.41 6.80 -0.06
C ARG A 69 -24.06 6.96 0.63
N PRO A 70 -23.74 6.16 1.67
CA PRO A 70 -22.41 6.17 2.24
C PRO A 70 -21.37 5.71 1.20
N PRO A 71 -20.18 6.32 1.15
CA PRO A 71 -19.12 5.88 0.25
C PRO A 71 -18.72 4.44 0.58
N PRO A 72 -18.38 3.61 -0.44
CA PRO A 72 -17.82 2.30 -0.18
C PRO A 72 -16.47 2.44 0.54
N ALA A 73 -16.11 1.43 1.33
CA ALA A 73 -14.76 1.35 1.86
C ALA A 73 -13.76 1.17 0.70
N ILE A 74 -12.57 1.76 0.81
CA ILE A 74 -11.53 1.77 -0.23
C ILE A 74 -10.21 1.28 0.36
N ILE A 75 -9.57 0.30 -0.29
CA ILE A 75 -8.17 -0.04 -0.02
C ILE A 75 -7.33 0.60 -1.12
N LEU A 76 -6.54 1.62 -0.78
CA LEU A 76 -5.60 2.26 -1.68
C LEU A 76 -4.21 1.62 -1.56
N ARG A 77 -3.76 0.95 -2.61
CA ARG A 77 -2.41 0.38 -2.73
C ARG A 77 -1.49 1.38 -3.41
N LEU A 78 -0.44 1.80 -2.71
CA LEU A 78 0.51 2.81 -3.14
C LEU A 78 1.88 2.17 -3.42
N PRO A 79 2.30 2.02 -4.69
CA PRO A 79 3.62 1.51 -5.01
C PRO A 79 4.67 2.56 -4.63
N CYS A 80 5.58 2.18 -3.74
CA CYS A 80 6.59 3.07 -3.16
C CYS A 80 7.98 2.90 -3.78
N GLY A 81 8.23 1.80 -4.51
CA GLY A 81 9.55 1.51 -5.08
C GLY A 81 10.64 1.52 -4.00
N THR A 82 11.81 2.10 -4.27
CA THR A 82 12.88 2.28 -3.27
C THR A 82 12.75 3.57 -2.46
N ALA A 83 11.73 4.40 -2.74
CA ALA A 83 11.58 5.74 -2.17
C ALA A 83 10.93 5.73 -0.77
N THR A 84 11.59 5.09 0.20
CA THR A 84 11.11 4.98 1.59
C THR A 84 10.88 6.34 2.25
N GLY A 85 11.68 7.36 1.93
CA GLY A 85 11.52 8.72 2.44
C GLY A 85 10.20 9.36 1.99
N LEU A 86 9.82 9.19 0.73
CA LEU A 86 8.53 9.68 0.22
C LEU A 86 7.36 8.89 0.80
N ALA A 87 7.53 7.58 1.00
CA ALA A 87 6.52 6.75 1.65
C ALA A 87 6.28 7.18 3.11
N LEU A 88 7.34 7.52 3.85
CA LEU A 88 7.24 8.09 5.19
C LEU A 88 6.55 9.45 5.20
N ALA A 89 6.87 10.32 4.23
CA ALA A 89 6.24 11.63 4.11
C ALA A 89 4.74 11.50 3.78
N ALA A 90 4.38 10.58 2.88
CA ALA A 90 2.98 10.30 2.55
C ALA A 90 2.22 9.71 3.74
N LEU A 91 2.87 8.83 4.51
CA LEU A 91 2.31 8.28 5.74
C LEU A 91 2.09 9.37 6.79
N ALA A 92 3.02 10.31 6.94
CA ALA A 92 2.92 11.40 7.90
C ALA A 92 1.81 12.40 7.55
N ASP A 93 1.53 12.60 6.25
CA ASP A 93 0.45 13.46 5.77
C ASP A 93 -0.91 12.75 5.68
N TRP A 94 -0.94 11.42 5.84
CA TRP A 94 -2.16 10.64 5.67
C TRP A 94 -3.15 10.87 6.83
N PRO A 95 -4.35 11.42 6.57
CA PRO A 95 -5.32 11.72 7.63
C PRO A 95 -6.17 10.51 8.06
N ALA A 96 -5.98 9.33 7.44
CA ALA A 96 -6.79 8.13 7.66
C ALA A 96 -8.32 8.38 7.62
N PRO A 97 -8.86 8.82 6.46
CA PRO A 97 -10.29 9.08 6.33
C PRO A 97 -11.11 7.82 6.59
N ALA A 98 -12.31 7.99 7.18
CA ALA A 98 -13.18 6.87 7.51
C ALA A 98 -13.50 6.03 6.26
N GLY A 99 -13.37 4.70 6.39
CA GLY A 99 -13.59 3.77 5.29
C GLY A 99 -12.41 3.63 4.32
N TRP A 100 -11.30 4.37 4.51
CA TRP A 100 -10.10 4.22 3.69
C TRP A 100 -9.00 3.48 4.42
N THR A 101 -8.41 2.51 3.74
CA THR A 101 -7.21 1.81 4.17
C THR A 101 -6.10 2.12 3.18
N LEU A 102 -5.01 2.72 3.64
CA LEU A 102 -3.80 2.88 2.84
C LEU A 102 -2.90 1.65 3.01
N THR A 103 -2.32 1.17 1.91
CA THR A 103 -1.32 0.10 1.91
C THR A 103 -0.11 0.55 1.10
N LEU A 104 1.05 0.67 1.75
CA LEU A 104 2.32 0.97 1.11
C LEU A 104 2.92 -0.32 0.54
N VAL A 105 3.22 -0.35 -0.76
CA VAL A 105 3.68 -1.56 -1.48
C VAL A 105 5.12 -1.35 -1.98
N PHE A 106 6.03 -2.20 -1.53
CA PHE A 106 7.45 -2.22 -1.88
C PHE A 106 7.80 -3.48 -2.68
N ASP A 107 7.06 -3.75 -3.76
CA ASP A 107 7.25 -4.94 -4.59
C ASP A 107 8.58 -4.87 -5.37
N GLY A 108 9.40 -5.91 -5.26
CA GLY A 108 10.70 -6.00 -5.93
C GLY A 108 11.74 -4.95 -5.53
N ALA A 109 11.42 -4.06 -4.58
CA ALA A 109 12.29 -2.96 -4.19
C ALA A 109 13.30 -3.40 -3.14
N ALA A 110 14.56 -3.03 -3.35
CA ALA A 110 15.61 -3.32 -2.38
C ALA A 110 15.53 -2.36 -1.18
N VAL A 111 14.62 -2.62 -0.23
CA VAL A 111 14.44 -1.81 0.98
C VAL A 111 15.24 -2.37 2.17
N PRO A 112 16.06 -1.55 2.85
CA PRO A 112 16.73 -1.95 4.08
C PRO A 112 15.73 -2.39 5.16
N ALA A 113 16.02 -3.50 5.85
CA ALA A 113 15.13 -4.05 6.88
C ALA A 113 14.74 -3.01 7.94
N ALA A 114 15.71 -2.25 8.46
CA ALA A 114 15.46 -1.21 9.46
C ALA A 114 14.52 -0.09 8.97
N ALA A 115 14.59 0.27 7.68
CA ALA A 115 13.70 1.26 7.09
C ALA A 115 12.27 0.70 6.95
N LEU A 116 12.14 -0.55 6.51
CA LEU A 116 10.86 -1.24 6.39
C LEU A 116 10.20 -1.47 7.77
N GLU A 117 10.97 -1.80 8.79
CA GLU A 117 10.49 -1.92 10.18
C GLU A 117 10.03 -0.57 10.73
N SER A 118 10.80 0.50 10.51
CA SER A 118 10.40 1.86 10.92
C SER A 118 9.10 2.30 10.25
N LEU A 119 8.94 1.97 8.97
CA LEU A 119 7.70 2.20 8.21
C LEU A 119 6.53 1.40 8.81
N ARG A 120 6.69 0.09 9.03
CA ARG A 120 5.67 -0.76 9.64
C ARG A 120 5.24 -0.27 11.02
N HIS A 121 6.20 0.13 11.85
CA HIS A 121 5.92 0.65 13.19
C HIS A 121 5.06 1.92 13.14
N ARG A 122 5.44 2.89 12.29
CA ARG A 122 4.65 4.12 12.11
C ARG A 122 3.30 3.86 11.47
N ALA A 123 3.25 2.94 10.50
CA ALA A 123 2.03 2.60 9.78
C ALA A 123 1.02 1.91 10.70
N ALA A 124 1.47 1.04 11.60
CA ALA A 124 0.62 0.39 12.59
C ALA A 124 -0.09 1.39 13.51
N ALA A 125 0.58 2.47 13.90
CA ALA A 125 -0.03 3.55 14.71
C ALA A 125 -1.18 4.27 13.98
N LEU A 126 -1.21 4.20 12.65
CA LEU A 126 -2.18 4.86 11.77
C LEU A 126 -3.15 3.86 11.10
N GLY A 127 -3.07 2.58 11.43
CA GLY A 127 -3.85 1.52 10.77
C GLY A 127 -3.52 1.31 9.29
N VAL A 128 -2.34 1.75 8.84
CA VAL A 128 -1.86 1.63 7.45
C VAL A 128 -1.14 0.30 7.26
N GLY A 129 -1.42 -0.40 6.16
CA GLY A 129 -0.74 -1.63 5.76
C GLY A 129 0.62 -1.35 5.12
N VAL A 130 1.60 -2.24 5.33
CA VAL A 130 2.88 -2.19 4.61
C VAL A 130 3.18 -3.57 4.03
N GLU A 131 3.13 -3.69 2.72
CA GLU A 131 3.47 -4.88 1.95
C GLU A 131 4.87 -4.71 1.35
N GLY A 132 5.75 -5.68 1.60
CA GLY A 132 7.11 -5.64 1.08
C GLY A 132 8.00 -6.66 1.78
N ALA A 133 8.92 -7.25 1.03
CA ALA A 133 9.98 -8.07 1.59
C ALA A 133 11.19 -7.17 1.88
N PRO A 134 11.84 -7.29 3.05
CA PRO A 134 13.12 -6.65 3.25
C PRO A 134 14.11 -7.21 2.23
N SER A 135 15.07 -6.39 1.80
CA SER A 135 16.23 -6.94 1.10
C SER A 135 16.98 -7.85 2.04
N GLY A 136 16.82 -9.15 1.85
CA GLY A 136 17.64 -10.16 2.51
C GLY A 136 19.05 -10.03 1.97
N GLY A 137 19.98 -9.65 2.86
CA GLY A 137 21.38 -9.94 2.66
C GLY A 137 21.53 -11.43 2.42
N LEU A 138 21.82 -11.79 1.17
CA LEU A 138 22.43 -13.06 0.86
C LEU A 138 23.83 -13.04 1.50
N GLU A 139 24.02 -13.95 2.45
CA GLU A 139 25.28 -14.64 2.74
C GLU A 139 26.28 -13.99 3.72
N HIS A 140 26.11 -14.27 5.01
CA HIS A 140 27.23 -14.70 5.85
C HIS A 140 27.17 -16.24 5.99
N ALA A 141 27.29 -16.93 4.86
CA ALA A 141 27.67 -18.33 4.82
C ALA A 141 29.14 -18.38 4.39
N GLY A 142 30.07 -18.58 5.33
CA GLY A 142 31.49 -18.62 5.00
C GLY A 142 32.40 -18.39 6.19
N GLY A 143 32.46 -19.35 7.09
CA GLY A 143 33.36 -19.31 8.23
C GLY A 143 33.24 -20.56 9.09
N GLU A 144 33.32 -21.75 8.47
CA GLU A 144 33.65 -22.98 9.20
C GLU A 144 34.92 -22.73 10.01
N PHE A 145 34.78 -22.52 11.33
CA PHE A 145 35.88 -22.75 12.26
C PHE A 145 36.11 -24.27 12.30
N ARG A 146 36.90 -24.77 11.34
CA ARG A 146 37.61 -26.04 11.52
C ARG A 146 38.59 -25.82 12.65
N GLN A 147 38.22 -26.32 13.83
CA GLN A 147 39.15 -26.50 14.94
C GLN A 147 40.11 -27.66 14.57
N GLY A 148 41.01 -27.38 13.64
CA GLY A 148 42.19 -28.20 13.38
C GLY A 148 43.24 -27.80 14.40
N GLY A 149 43.24 -28.51 15.53
CA GLY A 149 44.27 -28.42 16.56
C GLY A 149 44.79 -29.82 16.87
N ASP A 150 45.47 -30.41 15.90
CA ASP A 150 46.37 -31.54 16.11
C ASP A 150 47.59 -31.03 16.89
N GLN A 151 47.78 -31.65 18.06
CA GLN A 151 49.01 -32.04 18.77
C GLN A 151 50.37 -31.37 18.47
N PRO A 152 51.27 -31.29 19.48
CA PRO A 152 52.02 -32.47 19.93
C PRO A 152 51.60 -33.03 21.29
#